data_AF-A0A7C4PWP7-F1
#
_entry.id   AF-A0A7C4PWP7-F1
#
_cell.length_a   1.000
_cell.length_b   1.000
_cell.length_c   1.000
_cell.angle_alpha   90.00
_cell.angle_beta   90.00
_cell.angle_gamma   90.00
#
_symmetry.space_group_name_H-M   'P 1'
#
loop_
_entity.id
_entity.type
_entity.pdbx_description
1 polymer ?
#
loop_
_entity_poly.entity_id
_entity_poly.type
_entity_poly.pdbx_seq_one_letter_code
_entity_poly.pdbx_strand_id
1 'polypeptide(L)' 'MNSELTALAQALTQMGCPQEKASEMAAQLDKRAGQLAAQTGRTRVEALAHLLGLMRQGWAAQERVNSGFKL' A
#
# COMPACT_ATOMS: atom_id res chain seq x y z
N MET A 1 -12.03 -12.45 12.00
CA MET A 1 -11.71 -11.13 11.42
C MET A 1 -10.20 -10.97 11.36
N ASN A 2 -9.62 -10.66 10.20
CA ASN A 2 -8.19 -10.30 10.09
C ASN A 2 -8.02 -8.82 10.44
N SER A 3 -7.85 -8.51 11.73
CA SER A 3 -7.74 -7.14 12.25
C SER A 3 -6.55 -6.37 11.64
N GLU A 4 -5.45 -7.04 11.29
CA GLU A 4 -4.31 -6.43 10.61
C GLU A 4 -4.63 -5.95 9.20
N LEU A 5 -5.39 -6.73 8.41
CA LEU A 5 -5.81 -6.32 7.07
C LEU A 5 -6.77 -5.13 7.12
N THR A 6 -7.58 -5.05 8.17
CA THR A 6 -8.49 -3.92 8.39
C THR A 6 -7.70 -2.64 8.72
N ALA A 7 -6.70 -2.73 9.60
CA ALA A 7 -5.81 -1.62 9.90
C ALA A 7 -5.00 -1.17 8.66
N LEU A 8 -4.55 -2.14 7.85
CA LEU A 8 -3.83 -1.85 6.61
C LEU A 8 -4.73 -1.15 5.58
N ALA A 9 -5.98 -1.59 5.42
CA ALA A 9 -6.96 -0.95 4.57
C ALA A 9 -7.23 0.49 5.03
N GLN A 10 -7.37 0.73 6.34
CA GLN A 10 -7.53 2.09 6.89
C GLN A 10 -6.29 2.96 6.65
N ALA A 11 -5.09 2.42 6.76
CA ALA A 11 -3.87 3.15 6.43
C ALA A 11 -3.83 3.52 4.94
N LEU A 12 -4.24 2.59 4.07
CA LEU A 12 -4.34 2.84 2.63
C LEU A 12 -5.36 3.94 2.31
N THR A 13 -6.54 3.95 2.95
CA THR A 13 -7.53 5.01 2.72
C THR A 13 -7.03 6.39 3.16
N GLN A 14 -6.33 6.47 4.29
CA GLN A 14 -5.68 7.71 4.74
C GLN A 14 -4.60 8.22 3.77
N MET A 15 -4.00 7.34 2.97
CA MET A 15 -3.02 7.69 1.93
C MET A 15 -3.67 8.02 0.57
N GLY A 16 -5.00 8.04 0.47
CA GLY A 16 -5.72 8.37 -0.77
C GLY A 16 -6.24 7.17 -1.57
N CYS A 17 -6.12 5.95 -1.04
CA CYS A 17 -6.72 4.77 -1.66
C CYS A 17 -8.25 4.80 -1.53
N PRO A 18 -9.02 4.50 -2.60
CA PRO A 18 -10.46 4.32 -2.51
C PRO A 18 -10.80 3.19 -1.52
N GLN A 19 -11.78 3.41 -0.65
CA GLN A 19 -12.16 2.44 0.40
C GLN A 19 -12.62 1.10 -0.17
N GLU A 20 -13.29 1.11 -1.31
CA GLU A 20 -13.71 -0.10 -2.05
C GLU A 20 -12.51 -0.96 -2.49
N LYS A 21 -11.38 -0.33 -2.82
CA LYS A 21 -10.15 -1.02 -3.24
C LYS A 21 -9.19 -1.29 -2.09
N ALA A 22 -9.32 -0.56 -0.99
CA ALA A 22 -8.40 -0.61 0.14
C ALA A 22 -8.33 -2.00 0.78
N SER A 23 -9.46 -2.71 0.88
CA SER A 23 -9.51 -4.07 1.42
C SER A 23 -8.78 -5.08 0.52
N GLU A 24 -9.00 -4.99 -0.79
CA GLU A 24 -8.32 -5.86 -1.77
C GLU A 24 -6.82 -5.55 -1.84
N MET A 25 -6.45 -4.26 -1.88
CA MET A 25 -5.05 -3.83 -1.86
C MET A 25 -4.35 -4.25 -0.57
N ALA A 26 -5.02 -4.18 0.58
CA ALA A 26 -4.46 -4.66 1.84
C ALA A 26 -4.07 -6.14 1.77
N ALA A 27 -4.95 -6.99 1.23
CA ALA A 27 -4.66 -8.41 1.06
C ALA A 27 -3.50 -8.66 0.08
N GLN A 28 -3.42 -7.89 -1.02
CA GLN A 28 -2.33 -7.99 -1.99
C GLN A 28 -0.98 -7.52 -1.41
N LEU A 29 -0.96 -6.41 -0.67
CA LEU A 29 0.24 -5.91 0.01
C LEU A 29 0.75 -6.90 1.04
N ASP A 30 -0.16 -7.47 1.83
CA ASP A 30 0.17 -8.45 2.85
C ASP A 30 0.86 -9.69 2.25
N LYS A 31 0.28 -10.24 1.18
CA LYS A 31 0.86 -11.37 0.46
C LYS A 31 2.25 -11.03 -0.11
N ARG A 32 2.40 -9.84 -0.72
CA ARG A 32 3.69 -9.39 -1.24
C ARG A 32 4.71 -9.14 -0.13
N ALA A 33 4.30 -8.64 1.03
CA ALA A 33 5.17 -8.44 2.18
C ALA A 33 5.72 -9.77 2.68
N GLY A 34 4.91 -10.83 2.74
CA GLY A 34 5.36 -12.18 3.06
C GLY A 34 6.38 -12.72 2.04
N GLN A 35 6.11 -12.55 0.74
CA GLN A 35 7.04 -12.95 -0.32
C GLN A 35 8.35 -12.16 -0.29
N LEU A 36 8.28 -10.85 -0.03
CA LEU A 36 9.46 -9.98 0.02
C LEU A 36 10.29 -10.29 1.26
N ALA A 37 9.66 -10.53 2.41
CA ALA A 37 10.31 -10.98 3.63
C ALA A 37 11.09 -12.29 3.40
N ALA A 38 10.46 -13.28 2.76
CA ALA A 38 11.11 -14.54 2.42
C ALA A 38 12.30 -14.37 1.45
N GLN A 39 12.21 -13.46 0.48
CA GLN A 39 13.27 -13.23 -0.52
C GLN A 39 14.43 -12.39 -0.01
N THR A 40 14.16 -11.44 0.89
CA THR A 40 15.16 -10.47 1.38
C THR A 40 15.70 -10.81 2.77
N GLY A 41 15.14 -11.82 3.43
CA GLY A 41 15.45 -12.16 4.82
C GLY A 41 14.95 -11.13 5.84
N ARG A 42 14.12 -10.17 5.41
CA ARG A 42 13.55 -9.13 6.28
C ARG A 42 12.31 -9.64 7.00
N THR A 43 11.91 -8.94 8.05
CA THR A 43 10.62 -9.23 8.69
C THR A 43 9.44 -8.80 7.81
N ARG A 44 8.29 -9.46 7.95
CA ARG A 44 7.05 -9.08 7.25
C ARG A 44 6.69 -7.61 7.50
N VAL A 45 6.92 -7.10 8.71
CA VAL A 45 6.62 -5.71 9.09
C VAL A 45 7.50 -4.73 8.32
N GLU A 46 8.81 -4.98 8.22
CA GLU A 46 9.72 -4.13 7.43
C GLU A 46 9.42 -4.17 5.94
N ALA A 47 9.12 -5.36 5.41
CA ALA A 47 8.71 -5.53 4.02
C ALA A 47 7.41 -4.77 3.73
N LEU A 48 6.44 -4.82 4.64
CA LEU A 48 5.17 -4.11 4.52
C LEU A 48 5.35 -2.60 4.61
N ALA A 49 6.16 -2.11 5.55
CA ALA A 49 6.49 -0.70 5.67
C ALA A 49 7.16 -0.16 4.38
N HIS A 50 8.06 -0.95 3.79
CA HIS A 50 8.67 -0.62 2.51
C HIS A 50 7.64 -0.52 1.38
N LEU A 51 6.74 -1.50 1.25
CA LEU A 51 5.68 -1.51 0.24
C LEU A 51 4.70 -0.34 0.41
N LEU A 52 4.32 0.01 1.65
CA LEU A 52 3.50 1.19 1.93
C LEU A 52 4.22 2.48 1.53
N GLY A 53 5.52 2.57 1.79
CA GLY A 53 6.36 3.67 1.34
C GLY A 53 6.37 3.84 -0.18
N LEU A 54 6.42 2.74 -0.94
CA LEU A 54 6.34 2.75 -2.40
C LEU A 54 4.94 3.17 -2.89
N MET A 55 3.88 2.66 -2.27
CA MET A 55 2.51 3.07 -2.60
C MET A 55 2.30 4.57 -2.38
N ARG A 56 2.74 5.11 -1.24
CA ARG A 56 2.65 6.55 -0.95
C ARG A 56 3.34 7.40 -2.02
N GLN A 57 4.48 6.94 -2.53
CA GLN A 57 5.16 7.61 -3.65
C GLN A 57 4.37 7.54 -4.95
N GLY A 58 3.73 6.40 -5.23
CA GLY A 58 2.83 6.23 -6.39
C GLY A 58 1.62 7.16 -6.36
N TRP A 59 0.98 7.31 -5.20
CA TRP A 59 -0.15 8.23 -5.01
C TRP A 59 0.28 9.70 -5.09
N ALA A 60 1.40 10.07 -4.45
CA ALA A 60 1.96 11.41 -4.56
C ALA A 60 2.40 11.75 -6.00
N ALA A 61 2.84 10.76 -6.78
CA ALA A 61 3.12 10.93 -8.20
C ALA A 61 1.83 11.07 -9.03
N GLN A 62 0.78 10.32 -8.69
CA GLN A 62 -0.52 10.40 -9.34
C GLN A 62 -1.23 11.73 -9.08
N GLU A 63 -1.06 12.35 -7.90
CA GLU A 63 -1.52 13.74 -7.63
C GLU A 63 -0.85 14.76 -8.57
N ARG A 64 0.43 14.57 -8.92
CA ARG A 64 1.13 15.46 -9.86
C ARG A 64 0.68 15.25 -11.31
N VAL A 65 0.38 14.01 -11.69
CA VAL A 65 -0.10 13.69 -13.05
C VAL A 65 -1.57 14.11 -13.25
N ASN A 66 -2.41 14.00 -12.22
CA ASN A 66 -3.82 14.41 -12.29
C ASN A 66 -4.04 15.93 -12.17
N SER A 67 -3.00 16.71 -11.82
CA SER A 67 -3.07 18.17 -11.69
C SER A 67 -2.28 18.92 -12.78
N GLY A 68 -1.86 18.24 -13.85
CA GLY A 68 -0.80 18.76 -14.72
C GLY A 68 -0.85 18.39 -16.20
N PHE A 69 -2.02 18.21 -16.80
CA PHE A 69 -2.14 18.29 -18.26
C PHE A 69 -3.43 18.99 -18.69
N LYS A 70 -3.38 20.32 -18.66
CA LYS A 70 -4.18 21.16 -19.54
C LYS A 70 -3.18 21.86 -20.47
N LEU A 71 -2.94 21.25 -21.62
CA LEU A 71 -2.39 21.89 -22.82
C LEU A 71 -3.53 21.96 -23.82
#